data_AF-A0A1B6K241-F1
#
_entry.id   AF-A0A1B6K241-F1
#
_cell.length_a   1.000
_cell.length_b   1.000
_cell.length_c   1.000
_cell.angle_alpha   90.00
_cell.angle_beta   90.00
_cell.angle_gamma   90.00
#
_symmetry.space_group_name_H-M   'P 1'
#
loop_
_entity.id
_entity.type
_entity.pdbx_description
1 polymer ?
#
loop_
_entity_poly.entity_id
_entity_poly.type
_entity_poly.pdbx_seq_one_letter_code
_entity_poly.pdbx_strand_id
1 'polypeptide(L)'
;DLIALGVGSTLGMGVYVLPGIVSRDIAGPGVVLSFLYAAYNALLTGFSYAELGARIPKAGSVYSYSYVTNGELVAYTIGWNLIIKYLTAGASVARGFSEHLAPLLGNIMGANHTIYHPIYIQTVSDYVDVFALIIALLVSVALAFGVKQSLALNNVLTAVNCAVVLFVIIIGAIYANFMNWEIPSSEVPVGYGE
;
A
#
# COMPACT_ATOMS: atom_id res chain seq x y z
N ASP A 1 1.42 16.50 -14.60
CA ASP A 1 2.34 16.34 -13.46
C ASP A 1 1.66 16.06 -12.14
N LEU A 2 0.81 16.95 -11.60
CA LEU A 2 0.15 16.71 -10.30
C LEU A 2 -0.69 15.41 -10.26
N ILE A 3 -1.37 15.10 -11.37
CA ILE A 3 -2.12 13.83 -11.53
C ILE A 3 -1.17 12.62 -11.53
N ALA A 4 -0.04 12.70 -12.24
CA ALA A 4 0.94 11.61 -12.29
C ALA A 4 1.59 11.38 -10.91
N LEU A 5 1.83 12.44 -10.16
CA LEU A 5 2.30 12.36 -8.77
C LEU A 5 1.23 11.71 -7.87
N GLY A 6 -0.03 12.13 -8.00
CA GLY A 6 -1.15 11.55 -7.24
C GLY A 6 -1.32 10.05 -7.54
N VAL A 7 -1.38 9.67 -8.81
CA VAL A 7 -1.52 8.27 -9.24
C VAL A 7 -0.31 7.44 -8.78
N GLY A 8 0.92 7.92 -8.99
CA GLY A 8 2.14 7.23 -8.57
C GLY A 8 2.22 7.03 -7.06
N SER A 9 1.79 8.01 -6.26
CA SER A 9 1.75 7.89 -4.80
C SER A 9 0.66 6.95 -4.28
N THR A 10 -0.37 6.67 -5.09
CA THR A 10 -1.49 5.79 -4.70
C THR A 10 -1.24 4.34 -5.13
N LEU A 11 -0.59 4.14 -6.28
CA LEU A 11 -0.22 2.82 -6.81
C LEU A 11 1.00 2.26 -6.04
N GLY A 12 0.74 1.70 -4.86
CA GLY A 12 1.73 1.00 -4.06
C GLY A 12 1.57 -0.53 -4.07
N MET A 13 2.42 -1.20 -3.30
CA MET A 13 2.35 -2.65 -3.03
C MET A 13 0.93 -3.13 -2.63
N GLY A 14 0.17 -2.27 -1.96
CA GLY A 14 -1.20 -2.58 -1.54
C GLY A 14 -2.13 -2.96 -2.69
N VAL A 15 -2.01 -2.33 -3.87
CA VAL A 15 -2.88 -2.65 -5.02
C VAL A 15 -2.56 -4.02 -5.62
N TYR A 16 -1.33 -4.50 -5.48
CA TYR A 16 -0.90 -5.78 -6.04
C TYR A 16 -1.14 -6.96 -5.09
N VAL A 17 -1.08 -6.71 -3.78
CA VAL A 17 -1.15 -7.78 -2.76
C VAL A 17 -2.52 -7.86 -2.09
N LEU A 18 -3.12 -6.72 -1.71
CA LEU A 18 -4.34 -6.72 -0.91
C LEU A 18 -5.56 -7.30 -1.63
N PRO A 19 -5.81 -7.05 -2.93
CA PRO A 19 -6.95 -7.65 -3.60
C PRO A 19 -6.92 -9.18 -3.55
N GLY A 20 -5.72 -9.79 -3.67
CA GLY A 20 -5.55 -11.23 -3.55
C GLY A 20 -5.96 -11.74 -2.17
N ILE A 21 -5.41 -11.16 -1.11
CA ILE A 21 -5.71 -11.55 0.29
C ILE A 21 -7.20 -11.34 0.60
N VAL A 22 -7.76 -10.18 0.25
CA VAL A 22 -9.18 -9.88 0.53
C VAL A 22 -10.11 -10.78 -0.28
N SER A 23 -9.75 -11.11 -1.53
CA SER A 23 -10.53 -12.05 -2.34
C SER A 23 -10.48 -13.48 -1.78
N ARG A 24 -9.37 -13.86 -1.15
CA ARG A 24 -9.18 -15.20 -0.61
C ARG A 24 -9.81 -15.40 0.77
N ASP A 25 -9.58 -14.47 1.69
CA ASP A 25 -9.84 -14.71 3.12
C ASP A 25 -11.10 -13.97 3.63
N ILE A 26 -11.72 -13.07 2.84
CA ILE A 26 -12.80 -12.19 3.34
C ILE A 26 -14.01 -12.15 2.39
N ALA A 27 -13.81 -11.72 1.14
CA ALA A 27 -14.91 -11.28 0.27
C ALA A 27 -15.21 -12.23 -0.90
N GLY A 28 -14.31 -13.16 -1.22
CA GLY A 28 -14.50 -14.06 -2.37
C GLY A 28 -14.67 -13.30 -3.69
N PRO A 29 -15.48 -13.82 -4.62
CA PRO A 29 -15.88 -13.11 -5.85
C PRO A 29 -16.57 -11.76 -5.59
N GLY A 30 -17.17 -11.57 -4.40
CA GLY A 30 -17.80 -10.33 -3.97
C GLY A 30 -16.84 -9.16 -3.71
N VAL A 31 -15.52 -9.41 -3.78
CA VAL A 31 -14.47 -8.39 -3.62
C VAL A 31 -14.68 -7.17 -4.52
N VAL A 32 -15.28 -7.35 -5.71
CA VAL A 32 -15.60 -6.26 -6.64
C VAL A 32 -16.55 -5.24 -5.99
N LEU A 33 -17.59 -5.70 -5.29
CA LEU A 33 -18.55 -4.82 -4.62
C LEU A 33 -17.90 -4.06 -3.45
N SER A 34 -17.02 -4.73 -2.69
CA SER A 34 -16.25 -4.09 -1.62
C SER A 34 -15.35 -2.98 -2.15
N PHE A 35 -14.63 -3.22 -3.26
CA PHE A 35 -13.79 -2.20 -3.89
C PHE A 35 -14.60 -1.08 -4.52
N LEU A 36 -15.77 -1.35 -5.10
CA LEU A 36 -16.66 -0.29 -5.61
C LEU A 36 -17.17 0.62 -4.50
N TYR A 37 -17.57 0.06 -3.36
CA TYR A 37 -17.97 0.84 -2.19
C TYR A 37 -16.80 1.66 -1.63
N ALA A 38 -15.60 1.07 -1.53
CA ALA A 38 -14.40 1.78 -1.11
C ALA A 38 -14.05 2.93 -2.09
N ALA A 39 -14.16 2.71 -3.40
CA ALA A 39 -13.92 3.72 -4.43
C ALA A 39 -14.93 4.87 -4.33
N TYR A 40 -16.20 4.58 -4.09
CA TYR A 40 -17.22 5.61 -3.88
C TYR A 40 -16.90 6.51 -2.68
N ASN A 41 -16.53 5.93 -1.53
CA ASN A 41 -16.10 6.69 -0.35
C ASN A 41 -14.83 7.52 -0.61
N ALA A 42 -13.88 6.96 -1.36
CA ALA A 42 -12.66 7.67 -1.75
C ALA A 42 -12.94 8.87 -2.67
N LEU A 43 -13.90 8.74 -3.60
CA LEU A 43 -14.33 9.84 -4.48
C LEU A 43 -14.97 10.98 -3.69
N LEU A 44 -15.92 10.67 -2.78
CA LEU A 44 -16.54 11.67 -1.92
C LEU A 44 -15.50 12.39 -1.05
N THR A 45 -14.57 11.63 -0.48
CA THR A 45 -13.44 12.19 0.29
C THR A 45 -12.58 13.09 -0.60
N GLY A 46 -12.28 12.67 -1.83
CA GLY A 46 -11.53 13.44 -2.81
C GLY A 46 -12.18 14.78 -3.16
N PHE A 47 -13.51 14.83 -3.32
CA PHE A 47 -14.23 16.08 -3.54
C PHE A 47 -14.12 17.04 -2.35
N SER A 48 -14.23 16.54 -1.11
CA SER A 48 -14.01 17.35 0.09
C SER A 48 -12.59 17.92 0.17
N TYR A 49 -11.58 17.11 -0.19
CA TYR A 49 -10.20 17.61 -0.25
C TYR A 49 -9.97 18.62 -1.36
N ALA A 50 -10.63 18.46 -2.52
CA ALA A 50 -10.54 19.42 -3.61
C ALA A 50 -11.12 20.79 -3.20
N GLU A 51 -12.24 20.79 -2.48
CA GLU A 51 -12.83 22.03 -1.95
C GLU A 51 -11.92 22.71 -0.93
N LEU A 52 -11.37 21.96 0.04
CA LEU A 52 -10.46 22.51 1.04
C LEU A 52 -9.15 23.03 0.43
N GLY A 53 -8.60 22.29 -0.55
CA GLY A 53 -7.39 22.69 -1.28
C GLY A 53 -7.59 23.95 -2.12
N ALA A 54 -8.78 24.15 -2.70
CA ALA A 54 -9.12 25.38 -3.42
C ALA A 54 -9.27 26.58 -2.47
N ARG A 55 -9.79 26.37 -1.25
CA ARG A 55 -9.99 27.43 -0.24
C ARG A 55 -8.70 27.81 0.50
N ILE A 56 -7.78 26.87 0.70
CA ILE A 56 -6.57 27.05 1.51
C ILE A 56 -5.33 26.78 0.63
N PRO A 57 -4.82 27.78 -0.11
CA PRO A 57 -3.68 27.61 -1.03
C PRO A 57 -2.33 27.63 -0.27
N LYS A 58 -2.26 26.88 0.83
CA LYS A 58 -1.01 26.66 1.58
C LYS A 58 -0.56 25.23 1.33
N ALA A 59 0.75 25.05 1.16
CA ALA A 59 1.35 23.73 1.14
C ALA A 59 1.16 23.07 2.51
N GLY A 60 0.06 22.33 2.65
CA GLY A 60 -0.36 21.71 3.89
C GLY A 60 -1.20 20.48 3.61
N SER A 61 -0.85 19.37 4.25
CA SER A 61 -1.66 18.15 4.21
C SER A 61 -2.92 18.33 5.09
N VAL A 62 -3.65 17.24 5.34
CA VAL A 62 -4.90 17.20 6.14
C VAL A 62 -4.78 17.98 7.46
N TYR A 63 -3.61 17.95 8.10
CA TYR A 63 -3.31 18.71 9.32
C TYR A 63 -3.59 20.21 9.18
N SER A 64 -3.10 20.84 8.12
CA SER A 64 -3.27 22.29 7.92
C SER A 64 -4.72 22.65 7.63
N TYR A 65 -5.45 21.78 6.90
CA TYR A 65 -6.87 21.99 6.66
C TYR A 65 -7.67 21.90 7.96
N SER A 66 -7.44 20.86 8.75
CA SER A 66 -8.11 20.66 10.04
C SER A 66 -7.78 21.75 11.06
N TYR A 67 -6.58 22.31 11.03
CA TYR A 67 -6.20 23.43 11.90
C TYR A 67 -7.04 24.67 11.62
N VAL A 68 -7.29 24.97 10.34
CA VAL A 68 -8.08 26.13 9.92
C VAL A 68 -9.58 25.91 10.16
N THR A 69 -10.10 24.69 9.97
CA THR A 69 -11.55 24.41 10.06
C THR A 69 -12.03 24.00 11.44
N ASN A 70 -11.26 23.20 12.18
CA ASN A 70 -11.70 22.53 13.41
C ASN A 70 -10.90 22.95 14.66
N GLY A 71 -9.87 23.77 14.50
CA GLY A 71 -9.04 24.27 15.59
C GLY A 71 -7.91 23.31 16.00
N GLU A 72 -7.17 23.74 17.02
CA GLU A 72 -5.87 23.17 17.38
C GLU A 72 -5.92 21.73 17.89
N LEU A 73 -6.89 21.38 18.75
CA LEU A 73 -6.97 20.06 19.39
C LEU A 73 -7.27 18.93 18.38
N VAL A 74 -8.17 19.19 17.43
CA VAL A 74 -8.50 18.23 16.37
C VAL A 74 -7.32 18.09 15.41
N ALA A 75 -6.69 19.20 15.03
CA ALA A 75 -5.51 19.19 14.18
C ALA A 75 -4.34 18.44 14.84
N TYR A 76 -4.10 18.65 16.12
CA TYR A 76 -3.06 17.95 16.88
C TYR A 76 -3.24 16.42 16.85
N THR A 77 -4.46 15.96 17.07
CA THR A 77 -4.81 14.53 17.04
C THR A 77 -4.60 13.93 15.64
N ILE A 78 -5.03 14.65 14.59
CA ILE A 78 -4.83 14.24 13.19
C ILE A 78 -3.34 14.24 12.81
N GLY A 79 -2.56 15.20 13.31
CA GLY A 79 -1.12 15.28 13.09
C GLY A 79 -0.39 14.04 13.61
N TRP A 80 -0.69 13.61 14.83
CA TRP A 80 -0.14 12.37 15.40
C TRP A 80 -0.58 11.13 14.63
N ASN A 81 -1.84 11.06 14.22
CA ASN A 81 -2.32 9.95 13.38
C ASN A 81 -1.59 9.88 12.03
N LEU A 82 -1.33 11.03 11.41
CA LEU A 82 -0.57 11.11 10.16
C LEU A 82 0.87 10.60 10.33
N ILE A 83 1.56 11.00 11.41
CA ILE A 83 2.93 10.54 11.70
C ILE A 83 2.95 9.00 11.81
N ILE A 84 2.03 8.43 12.59
CA ILE A 84 1.93 6.97 12.76
C ILE A 84 1.61 6.30 11.43
N LYS A 85 0.67 6.83 10.65
CA LYS A 85 0.30 6.29 9.33
C LYS A 85 1.50 6.23 8.39
N TYR A 86 2.29 7.32 8.30
CA TYR A 86 3.47 7.34 7.42
C TYR A 86 4.58 6.41 7.92
N LEU A 87 4.75 6.28 9.24
CA LEU A 87 5.70 5.34 9.84
C LEU A 87 5.33 3.88 9.48
N THR A 88 4.07 3.50 9.69
CA THR A 88 3.58 2.16 9.35
C THR A 88 3.67 1.89 7.85
N ALA A 89 3.28 2.86 7.01
CA ALA A 89 3.36 2.72 5.56
C ALA A 89 4.81 2.51 5.09
N GLY A 90 5.77 3.28 5.63
CA GLY A 90 7.19 3.12 5.33
C GLY A 90 7.73 1.74 5.73
N ALA A 91 7.35 1.26 6.92
CA ALA A 91 7.71 -0.07 7.40
C ALA A 91 7.12 -1.18 6.51
N SER A 92 5.86 -1.06 6.09
CA SER A 92 5.22 -2.03 5.19
C SER A 92 5.90 -2.11 3.83
N VAL A 93 6.33 -0.97 3.26
CA VAL A 93 7.06 -0.94 1.98
C VAL A 93 8.43 -1.60 2.12
N ALA A 94 9.17 -1.30 3.19
CA ALA A 94 10.47 -1.93 3.46
C ALA A 94 10.34 -3.45 3.61
N ARG A 95 9.30 -3.91 4.33
CA ARG A 95 8.99 -5.33 4.47
C ARG A 95 8.62 -5.99 3.13
N GLY A 96 7.75 -5.36 2.33
CA GLY A 96 7.39 -5.90 1.03
C GLY A 96 8.60 -6.08 0.10
N PHE A 97 9.55 -5.15 0.16
CA PHE A 97 10.80 -5.29 -0.60
C PHE A 97 11.70 -6.42 -0.07
N SER A 98 11.75 -6.61 1.25
CA SER A 98 12.45 -7.73 1.89
C SER A 98 11.88 -9.08 1.48
N GLU A 99 10.56 -9.23 1.49
CA GLU A 99 9.87 -10.48 1.09
C GLU A 99 10.11 -10.84 -0.38
N HIS A 100 10.24 -9.85 -1.27
CA HIS A 100 10.56 -10.09 -2.68
C HIS A 100 12.05 -10.39 -2.92
N LEU A 101 12.96 -9.83 -2.13
CA LEU A 101 14.40 -10.09 -2.26
C LEU A 101 14.86 -11.36 -1.55
N ALA A 102 14.18 -11.80 -0.50
CA ALA A 102 14.54 -12.99 0.27
C ALA A 102 14.67 -14.27 -0.59
N PRO A 103 13.75 -14.57 -1.53
CA PRO A 103 13.88 -15.71 -2.44
C PRO A 103 15.09 -15.59 -3.39
N LEU A 104 15.41 -14.38 -3.85
CA LEU A 104 16.54 -14.13 -4.76
C LEU A 104 17.90 -14.32 -4.09
N LEU A 105 17.95 -14.13 -2.77
CA LEU A 105 19.16 -14.32 -1.95
C LEU A 105 19.23 -15.73 -1.33
N GLY A 106 18.41 -16.69 -1.79
CA GLY A 106 18.44 -18.08 -1.34
C GLY A 106 17.82 -18.31 0.05
N ASN A 107 16.97 -17.39 0.52
CA ASN A 107 16.25 -17.47 1.80
C ASN A 107 17.13 -17.68 3.05
N ILE A 108 18.41 -17.31 2.95
CA ILE A 108 19.43 -17.56 3.99
C ILE A 108 19.08 -16.83 5.30
N MET A 109 18.47 -15.64 5.21
CA MET A 109 18.12 -14.85 6.39
C MET A 109 16.81 -15.31 7.05
N GLY A 110 15.76 -15.61 6.28
CA GLY A 110 14.45 -16.04 6.81
C GLY A 110 14.55 -17.38 7.53
N ALA A 111 15.33 -18.32 6.98
CA ALA A 111 15.59 -19.62 7.59
C ALA A 111 16.49 -19.54 8.83
N ASN A 112 17.51 -18.68 8.84
CA ASN A 112 18.40 -18.58 10.01
C ASN A 112 17.75 -17.79 11.16
N HIS A 113 17.03 -16.69 10.89
CA HIS A 113 16.46 -15.86 11.96
C HIS A 113 15.25 -16.48 12.66
N THR A 114 14.43 -17.28 11.96
CA THR A 114 13.36 -18.08 12.57
C THR A 114 13.91 -19.15 13.52
N ILE A 115 15.13 -19.64 13.27
CA ILE A 115 15.80 -20.66 14.10
C ILE A 115 16.50 -20.03 15.32
N TYR A 116 17.18 -18.89 15.16
CA TYR A 116 17.98 -18.30 16.25
C TYR A 116 17.20 -17.30 17.14
N HIS A 117 16.17 -16.62 16.62
CA HIS A 117 15.39 -15.63 17.35
C HIS A 117 13.87 -15.68 17.02
N PRO A 118 13.18 -16.79 17.35
CA PRO A 118 11.74 -16.89 17.14
C PRO A 118 10.96 -15.96 18.07
N ILE A 119 10.02 -15.20 17.51
CA ILE A 119 9.03 -14.42 18.24
C ILE A 119 7.73 -15.22 18.24
N TYR A 120 7.34 -15.77 19.40
CA TYR A 120 6.15 -16.61 19.54
C TYR A 120 4.88 -15.80 19.83
N ILE A 121 4.60 -14.78 19.01
CA ILE A 121 3.39 -13.97 19.16
C ILE A 121 2.62 -14.07 17.84
N GLN A 122 1.47 -14.74 17.83
CA GLN A 122 0.64 -14.97 16.63
C GLN A 122 0.27 -13.69 15.86
N THR A 123 0.29 -12.52 16.51
CA THR A 123 -0.04 -11.23 15.89
C THR A 123 1.19 -10.53 15.27
N VAL A 124 2.40 -11.00 15.54
CA VAL A 124 3.67 -10.36 15.16
C VAL A 124 4.47 -11.32 14.27
N SER A 125 5.31 -10.78 13.39
CA SER A 125 6.21 -11.56 12.54
C SER A 125 7.04 -12.54 13.38
N ASP A 126 7.19 -13.78 12.90
CA ASP A 126 7.91 -14.87 13.56
C ASP A 126 9.40 -14.54 13.82
N TYR A 127 9.93 -13.54 13.13
CA TYR A 127 11.29 -13.05 13.29
C TYR A 127 11.40 -11.54 13.05
N VAL A 128 12.46 -10.94 13.59
CA VAL A 128 12.85 -9.55 13.29
C VAL A 128 13.48 -9.50 11.91
N ASP A 129 12.87 -8.74 11.00
CA ASP A 129 13.40 -8.54 9.66
C ASP A 129 14.52 -7.49 9.64
N VAL A 130 15.75 -7.97 9.85
CA VAL A 130 16.98 -7.14 9.81
C VAL A 130 17.20 -6.54 8.41
N PHE A 131 16.76 -7.22 7.35
CA PHE A 131 16.97 -6.76 5.98
C PHE A 131 16.05 -5.58 5.65
N ALA A 132 14.78 -5.67 6.01
CA ALA A 132 13.85 -4.54 5.94
C ALA A 132 14.36 -3.33 6.75
N LEU A 133 14.96 -3.56 7.93
CA LEU A 133 15.57 -2.51 8.75
C LEU A 133 16.73 -1.82 8.02
N ILE A 134 17.64 -2.58 7.40
CA ILE A 134 18.77 -2.02 6.64
C ILE A 134 18.26 -1.18 5.47
N ILE A 135 17.27 -1.67 4.72
CA ILE A 135 16.66 -0.93 3.61
C ILE A 135 16.01 0.37 4.10
N ALA A 136 15.25 0.30 5.20
CA ALA A 136 14.61 1.48 5.78
C ALA A 136 15.64 2.53 6.21
N LEU A 137 16.76 2.12 6.82
CA LEU A 137 17.86 3.02 7.19
C LEU A 137 18.53 3.63 5.96
N LEU A 138 18.84 2.81 4.94
CA LEU A 138 19.46 3.30 3.70
C LEU A 138 18.58 4.35 3.00
N VAL A 139 17.28 4.09 2.90
CA VAL A 139 16.32 5.04 2.32
C VAL A 139 16.22 6.29 3.19
N SER A 140 16.17 6.16 4.52
CA SER A 140 16.13 7.30 5.44
C SER A 140 17.36 8.19 5.30
N VAL A 141 18.55 7.58 5.20
CA VAL A 141 19.82 8.30 4.99
C VAL A 141 19.86 8.96 3.62
N ALA A 142 19.42 8.28 2.56
CA ALA A 142 19.32 8.87 1.22
C ALA A 142 18.37 10.08 1.19
N LEU A 143 17.23 9.99 1.88
CA LEU A 143 16.29 11.11 2.03
C LEU A 143 16.92 12.25 2.86
N ALA A 144 17.67 11.94 3.91
CA ALA A 144 18.38 12.94 4.72
C ALA A 144 19.46 13.69 3.93
N PHE A 145 20.13 13.02 2.98
CA PHE A 145 21.05 13.66 2.03
C PHE A 145 20.35 14.49 0.95
N GLY A 146 19.01 14.55 0.97
CA GLY A 146 18.24 15.45 0.13
C GLY A 146 18.31 15.06 -1.34
N VAL A 147 18.11 13.78 -1.65
CA VAL A 147 17.86 13.33 -3.04
C VAL A 147 16.69 14.13 -3.57
N LYS A 148 16.98 15.19 -4.33
CA LYS A 148 15.97 16.00 -5.00
C LYS A 148 15.27 15.07 -5.98
N GLN A 149 14.02 14.73 -5.67
CA GLN A 149 13.17 13.93 -6.55
C GLN A 149 13.19 14.56 -7.94
N SER A 150 13.80 13.86 -8.89
CA SER A 150 13.72 14.25 -10.29
C SER A 150 12.29 14.03 -10.74
N LEU A 151 11.58 15.12 -11.06
CA LEU A 151 10.20 15.07 -11.59
C LEU A 151 10.10 14.15 -12.80
N ALA A 152 11.14 14.09 -13.64
CA ALA A 152 11.21 13.19 -14.78
C ALA A 152 11.26 11.71 -14.37
N LEU A 153 12.05 11.36 -13.35
CA LEU A 153 12.11 9.98 -12.84
C LEU A 153 10.75 9.56 -12.27
N ASN A 154 10.09 10.43 -11.51
CA ASN A 154 8.77 10.12 -10.97
C ASN A 154 7.73 9.88 -12.07
N ASN A 155 7.70 10.73 -13.10
CA ASN A 155 6.78 10.57 -14.23
C ASN A 155 7.03 9.25 -14.99
N VAL A 156 8.30 8.86 -15.20
CA VAL A 156 8.64 7.58 -15.84
C VAL A 156 8.20 6.39 -14.98
N LEU A 157 8.48 6.42 -13.67
CA LEU A 157 8.08 5.34 -12.76
C LEU A 157 6.56 5.17 -12.70
N THR A 158 5.80 6.28 -12.62
CA THR A 158 4.34 6.22 -12.68
C THR A 158 3.86 5.65 -14.01
N ALA A 159 4.45 6.05 -15.14
CA ALA A 159 4.06 5.53 -16.46
C ALA A 159 4.28 4.01 -16.57
N VAL A 160 5.42 3.52 -16.07
CA VAL A 160 5.71 2.07 -16.02
C VAL A 160 4.71 1.36 -15.12
N ASN A 161 4.42 1.89 -13.93
CA ASN A 161 3.42 1.29 -13.03
C ASN A 161 2.02 1.23 -13.67
N CYS A 162 1.58 2.30 -14.33
CA CYS A 162 0.32 2.29 -15.08
C CYS A 162 0.32 1.23 -16.19
N ALA A 163 1.43 1.06 -16.91
CA ALA A 163 1.56 0.03 -17.93
C ALA A 163 1.46 -1.38 -17.34
N VAL A 164 2.08 -1.65 -16.19
CA VAL A 164 1.99 -2.93 -15.48
C VAL A 164 0.56 -3.22 -15.05
N VAL A 165 -0.13 -2.25 -14.46
CA VAL A 165 -1.55 -2.42 -14.06
C VAL A 165 -2.42 -2.73 -15.27
N LEU A 166 -2.27 -1.99 -16.37
CA LEU A 166 -3.02 -2.25 -17.60
C LEU A 166 -2.73 -3.63 -18.17
N PHE A 167 -1.46 -4.05 -18.15
CA PHE A 167 -1.07 -5.39 -18.58
C PHE A 167 -1.76 -6.48 -17.75
N VAL A 168 -1.76 -6.35 -16.42
CA VAL A 168 -2.43 -7.30 -15.51
C VAL A 168 -3.93 -7.35 -15.79
N ILE A 169 -4.58 -6.20 -16.03
CA ILE A 169 -6.02 -6.16 -16.37
C ILE A 169 -6.29 -6.87 -17.70
N ILE A 170 -5.49 -6.63 -18.73
CA ILE A 170 -5.69 -7.22 -20.06
C ILE A 170 -5.49 -8.74 -20.01
N ILE A 171 -4.38 -9.21 -19.44
CA ILE A 171 -4.11 -10.65 -19.32
C ILE A 171 -5.15 -11.30 -18.41
N GLY A 172 -5.49 -10.66 -17.28
CA GLY A 172 -6.53 -11.13 -16.37
C GLY A 172 -7.88 -11.29 -17.07
N ALA A 173 -8.26 -10.34 -17.93
CA ALA A 173 -9.51 -10.42 -18.70
C ALA A 173 -9.51 -11.55 -19.75
N ILE A 174 -8.36 -11.82 -20.39
CA ILE A 174 -8.24 -12.90 -21.40
C ILE A 174 -8.37 -14.28 -20.74
N TYR A 175 -7.78 -14.46 -19.56
CA TYR A 175 -7.80 -15.73 -18.83
C TYR A 175 -8.93 -15.84 -17.79
N ALA A 176 -9.81 -14.84 -17.70
CA ALA A 176 -10.93 -14.84 -16.76
C ALA A 176 -11.94 -15.93 -17.11
N ASN A 177 -12.21 -16.82 -16.17
CA ASN A 177 -13.30 -17.78 -16.27
C ASN A 177 -14.44 -17.37 -15.33
N PHE A 178 -15.60 -17.05 -15.91
CA PHE A 178 -16.80 -16.64 -15.16
C PHE A 178 -17.33 -17.76 -14.25
N MET A 179 -17.02 -19.02 -14.54
CA MET A 179 -17.42 -20.15 -13.67
C MET A 179 -16.79 -20.04 -12.28
N ASN A 180 -15.65 -19.36 -12.14
CA ASN A 180 -14.98 -19.16 -10.84
C ASN A 180 -15.80 -18.30 -9.87
N TRP A 181 -16.82 -17.58 -10.36
CA TRP A 181 -17.67 -16.73 -9.52
C TRP A 181 -18.82 -17.49 -8.89
N GLU A 182 -19.17 -18.66 -9.43
CA GLU A 182 -20.29 -19.49 -8.99
C GLU A 182 -19.86 -20.72 -8.18
N ILE A 183 -18.55 -20.91 -7.97
CA ILE A 183 -18.02 -22.07 -7.23
C ILE A 183 -18.60 -22.05 -5.80
N PRO A 184 -19.29 -23.13 -5.37
CA PRO A 184 -19.74 -23.26 -3.99
C PRO A 184 -18.53 -23.32 -3.05
N SER A 185 -18.64 -22.75 -1.84
CA SER A 185 -17.55 -22.73 -0.85
C SER A 185 -16.95 -24.10 -0.53
N SER A 186 -17.67 -25.19 -0.79
CA SER A 186 -17.22 -26.57 -0.60
C SER A 186 -16.27 -27.11 -1.69
N GLU A 187 -16.21 -26.48 -2.86
CA GLU A 187 -15.41 -26.93 -4.02
C GLU A 187 -14.18 -26.04 -4.29
N VAL A 188 -13.95 -25.03 -3.44
CA VAL A 188 -12.78 -24.16 -3.54
C VAL A 188 -11.53 -24.96 -3.12
N PRO A 189 -10.48 -25.03 -3.96
CA PRO A 189 -9.25 -25.71 -3.60
C PRO A 189 -8.61 -25.12 -2.34
N VAL A 190 -8.08 -26.00 -1.48
CA VAL A 190 -7.44 -25.61 -0.21
C VAL A 190 -6.33 -24.58 -0.48
N GLY A 191 -6.46 -23.41 0.14
CA GLY A 191 -5.53 -22.28 -0.04
C GLY A 191 -5.94 -21.20 -1.04
N TYR A 192 -7.11 -21.34 -1.69
CA TYR A 192 -7.69 -20.35 -2.62
C TYR A 192 -9.02 -19.74 -2.16
N GLY A 193 -9.54 -20.16 -1.00
CA GLY A 193 -10.66 -19.53 -0.30
C GLY A 193 -11.00 -20.28 0.99
N GLU A 194 -11.37 -19.54 2.05
CA GLU A 194 -12.06 -20.04 3.25
C GLU A 194 -13.50 -19.49 3.30
#